data_AF-A0A7Y2U949-F1
#
_entry.id   AF-A0A7Y2U949-F1
#
_cell.length_a   1.000
_cell.length_b   1.000
_cell.length_c   1.000
_cell.angle_alpha   90.00
_cell.angle_beta   90.00
_cell.angle_gamma   90.00
#
_symmetry.space_group_name_H-M   'P 1'
#
loop_
_entity.id
_entity.type
_entity.pdbx_description
1 polymer ?
#
loop_
_entity_poly.entity_id
_entity_poly.type
_entity_poly.pdbx_seq_one_letter_code
_entity_poly.pdbx_strand_id
1 'polypeptide(L)'
;MPKRILIIGILFCLGGLLAIWEVVSDLFRSHINLNFAVLMLPVGVGILKGKRSSQWWARFWIILGNIGCGLLVLASLAFPENVSADFMGNEIKGTQAVPYTIAGAVLFTALFVYMHRSLYSGIAQAYFNQKSEPDEVSNA
;
A
#
# COMPACT_ATOMS: atom_id res chain seq x y z
N MET A 1 -19.37 -10.53 -2.44
CA MET A 1 -18.16 -9.69 -2.64
C MET A 1 -17.02 -10.57 -3.15
N PRO A 2 -16.27 -10.17 -4.18
CA PRO A 2 -15.10 -10.91 -4.63
C PRO A 2 -14.08 -10.96 -3.49
N LYS A 3 -13.77 -12.15 -2.95
CA LYS A 3 -12.86 -12.36 -1.80
C LYS A 3 -11.54 -11.59 -1.96
N ARG A 4 -11.08 -11.43 -3.20
CA ARG A 4 -9.87 -10.69 -3.57
C ARG A 4 -9.94 -9.19 -3.26
N ILE A 5 -11.08 -8.53 -3.50
CA ILE A 5 -11.25 -7.09 -3.23
C ILE A 5 -11.27 -6.82 -1.73
N LEU A 6 -11.87 -7.73 -0.96
CA LEU A 6 -11.88 -7.67 0.49
C LEU A 6 -10.45 -7.77 1.06
N ILE A 7 -9.64 -8.70 0.56
CA ILE A 7 -8.23 -8.83 0.95
C ILE A 7 -7.44 -7.54 0.62
N ILE A 8 -7.62 -6.99 -0.58
CA ILE A 8 -6.95 -5.74 -1.02
C ILE A 8 -7.35 -4.56 -0.12
N GLY A 9 -8.64 -4.41 0.16
CA GLY A 9 -9.15 -3.35 1.02
C GLY A 9 -8.61 -3.46 2.44
N ILE A 10 -8.56 -4.67 3.01
CA ILE A 10 -7.98 -4.92 4.33
C ILE A 10 -6.48 -4.61 4.35
N LEU A 11 -5.71 -5.02 3.33
CA LEU A 11 -4.29 -4.71 3.24
C LEU A 11 -4.03 -3.20 3.22
N PHE A 12 -4.81 -2.44 2.45
CA PHE A 12 -4.73 -0.97 2.45
C PHE A 12 -5.12 -0.36 3.81
N CYS A 13 -6.15 -0.88 4.46
CA CYS A 13 -6.55 -0.43 5.80
C CYS A 13 -5.47 -0.73 6.85
N LEU A 14 -4.86 -1.91 6.83
CA LEU A 14 -3.78 -2.29 7.74
C LEU A 14 -2.54 -1.41 7.51
N GLY A 15 -2.16 -1.18 6.25
CA GLY A 15 -1.06 -0.28 5.91
C GLY A 15 -1.31 1.15 6.41
N GLY A 16 -2.51 1.68 6.20
CA GLY A 16 -2.89 2.99 6.73
C GLY A 16 -2.93 3.04 8.26
N LEU A 17 -3.37 1.98 8.92
CA LEU A 17 -3.42 1.91 10.39
C LEU A 17 -2.01 1.88 11.00
N LEU A 18 -1.09 1.12 10.39
CA LEU A 18 0.32 1.10 10.79
C LEU A 18 0.96 2.48 10.60
N ALA A 19 0.66 3.17 9.50
CA ALA A 19 1.15 4.53 9.27
C ALA A 19 0.62 5.53 10.31
N ILE A 20 -0.66 5.42 10.71
CA ILE A 20 -1.20 6.24 11.80
C ILE A 20 -0.47 5.94 13.10
N TRP A 21 -0.23 4.67 13.41
CA TRP A 21 0.50 4.28 14.61
C TRP A 21 1.92 4.86 14.63
N GLU A 22 2.61 4.81 13.48
CA GLU A 22 3.94 5.37 13.30
C GLU A 22 3.93 6.89 13.51
N VAL A 23 3.02 7.62 12.87
CA VAL A 23 2.85 9.08 13.04
C VAL A 23 2.56 9.43 14.51
N VAL A 24 1.70 8.66 15.18
CA VAL A 24 1.40 8.85 16.62
C VAL A 24 2.67 8.60 17.45
N SER A 25 3.41 7.53 17.18
CA SER A 25 4.63 7.19 17.90
C SER A 25 5.75 8.22 17.68
N ASP A 26 5.87 8.78 16.47
CA ASP A 26 6.82 9.84 16.13
C ASP A 26 6.43 11.17 16.78
N LEU A 27 5.12 11.45 16.90
CA LEU A 27 4.61 12.61 17.62
C LEU A 27 5.00 12.58 19.11
N PHE A 28 4.92 11.40 19.75
CA PHE A 28 5.41 11.20 21.11
C PHE A 28 6.94 11.35 21.23
N ARG A 29 7.68 11.14 20.13
CA ARG A 29 9.14 11.33 20.06
C ARG A 29 9.54 12.73 19.61
N SER A 30 8.61 13.68 19.49
CA SER A 30 8.82 15.07 19.04
C SER A 30 9.36 15.21 17.60
N HIS A 31 9.17 14.20 16.77
CA HIS A 31 9.43 14.27 15.33
C HIS A 31 8.11 14.39 14.58
N ILE A 32 7.91 15.47 13.83
CA ILE A 32 6.75 15.61 12.94
C ILE A 32 7.09 14.94 11.61
N ASN A 33 6.84 13.65 11.51
CA ASN A 33 6.96 12.90 10.28
C ASN A 33 5.56 12.62 9.72
N LEU A 34 5.15 13.36 8.70
CA LEU A 34 3.85 13.16 8.05
C LEU A 34 3.93 11.96 7.10
N ASN A 35 3.55 10.78 7.59
CA ASN A 35 3.51 9.59 6.74
C ASN A 35 2.30 9.66 5.80
N PHE A 36 2.53 9.93 4.52
CA PHE A 36 1.50 9.95 3.49
C PHE A 36 0.77 8.62 3.34
N ALA A 37 1.31 7.51 3.87
CA ALA A 37 0.61 6.22 3.92
C ALA A 37 -0.67 6.25 4.78
N VAL A 38 -0.89 7.25 5.64
CA VAL A 38 -2.18 7.47 6.33
C VAL A 38 -3.33 7.62 5.32
N LEU A 39 -3.06 8.18 4.14
CA LEU A 39 -4.04 8.31 3.05
C LEU A 39 -4.41 6.98 2.39
N MET A 40 -3.69 5.88 2.67
CA MET A 40 -4.09 4.54 2.23
C MET A 40 -5.35 4.04 2.96
N LEU A 41 -5.65 4.55 4.16
CA LEU A 41 -6.80 4.14 4.95
C LEU A 41 -8.15 4.53 4.31
N PRO A 42 -8.39 5.80 3.91
CA PRO A 42 -9.60 6.17 3.17
C PRO A 42 -9.70 5.46 1.81
N VAL A 43 -8.57 5.12 1.19
CA VAL A 43 -8.53 4.35 -0.05
C VAL A 43 -8.94 2.89 0.18
N GLY A 44 -8.48 2.25 1.26
CA GLY A 44 -8.91 0.89 1.64
C GLY A 44 -10.41 0.82 1.94
N VAL A 45 -10.92 1.77 2.73
CA VAL A 45 -12.36 1.90 3.01
C VAL A 45 -13.17 2.16 1.75
N GLY A 46 -12.66 3.01 0.83
CA GLY A 46 -13.32 3.29 -0.44
C GLY A 46 -13.35 2.09 -1.39
N ILE A 47 -12.32 1.23 -1.40
CA ILE A 47 -12.30 -0.04 -2.13
C ILE A 47 -13.36 -0.99 -1.56
N LEU A 48 -13.43 -1.13 -0.23
CA LEU A 48 -14.44 -1.97 0.45
C LEU A 48 -15.86 -1.46 0.21
N LYS A 49 -16.04 -0.14 0.11
CA LYS A 49 -17.32 0.48 -0.24
C LYS A 49 -17.65 0.35 -1.73
N GLY A 50 -16.73 -0.08 -2.59
CA GLY A 50 -16.95 -0.21 -4.03
C GLY A 50 -16.93 1.13 -4.77
N LYS A 51 -16.26 2.16 -4.26
CA LYS A 51 -16.17 3.46 -4.93
C LYS A 51 -15.17 3.41 -6.09
N ARG A 52 -15.61 3.80 -7.29
CA ARG A 52 -14.78 3.88 -8.50
C ARG A 52 -13.60 4.84 -8.36
N SER A 53 -13.81 5.98 -7.69
CA SER A 53 -12.72 6.92 -7.37
C SER A 53 -11.61 6.28 -6.55
N SER A 54 -11.98 5.41 -5.60
CA SER A 54 -11.02 4.68 -4.76
C SER A 54 -10.19 3.67 -5.54
N GLN A 55 -10.73 3.11 -6.63
CA GLN A 55 -9.98 2.21 -7.51
C GLN A 55 -8.83 2.96 -8.21
N TRP A 56 -9.07 4.20 -8.65
CA TRP A 56 -8.04 5.02 -9.27
C TRP A 56 -6.95 5.41 -8.26
N TRP A 57 -7.34 5.82 -7.06
CA TRP A 57 -6.41 6.09 -5.98
C TRP A 57 -5.60 4.86 -5.58
N ALA A 58 -6.22 3.68 -5.49
CA ALA A 58 -5.51 2.43 -5.19
C ALA A 58 -4.43 2.13 -6.23
N ARG A 59 -4.71 2.36 -7.52
CA ARG A 59 -3.74 2.20 -8.60
C ARG A 59 -2.59 3.19 -8.48
N PHE A 60 -2.89 4.45 -8.20
CA PHE A 60 -1.88 5.48 -7.96
C PHE A 60 -0.92 5.06 -6.83
N TRP A 61 -1.46 4.61 -5.70
CA TRP A 61 -0.67 4.12 -4.57
C TRP A 61 0.17 2.88 -4.89
N ILE A 62 -0.36 1.95 -5.66
CA ILE A 62 0.38 0.76 -6.10
C ILE A 62 1.55 1.14 -6.99
N ILE A 63 1.34 2.03 -7.96
CA ILE A 63 2.41 2.50 -8.86
C ILE A 63 3.48 3.25 -8.07
N LEU A 64 3.05 4.18 -7.21
CA LEU A 64 3.95 4.96 -6.37
C LEU A 64 4.77 4.06 -5.44
N GLY A 65 4.15 3.07 -4.81
CA GLY A 65 4.82 2.09 -3.97
C GLY A 65 5.84 1.26 -4.74
N ASN A 66 5.53 0.88 -5.99
CA ASN A 66 6.44 0.12 -6.83
C ASN A 66 7.66 0.95 -7.28
N ILE A 67 7.46 2.24 -7.60
CA ILE A 67 8.55 3.19 -7.85
C ILE A 67 9.40 3.34 -6.59
N GLY A 68 8.77 3.48 -5.42
CA GLY A 68 9.44 3.52 -4.12
C GLY A 68 10.31 2.29 -3.87
N CYS A 69 9.80 1.08 -4.11
CA CYS A 69 10.59 -0.15 -4.01
C CYS A 69 11.79 -0.13 -4.98
N GLY A 70 11.61 0.32 -6.22
CA GLY A 70 12.69 0.45 -7.19
C GLY A 70 13.78 1.43 -6.74
N LEU A 71 13.38 2.62 -6.26
CA LEU A 71 14.31 3.62 -5.70
C LEU A 71 15.03 3.09 -4.46
N LEU A 72 14.32 2.36 -3.59
CA LEU A 72 14.89 1.77 -2.39
C LEU A 72 15.93 0.69 -2.72
N VAL A 73 15.69 -0.15 -3.73
CA VAL A 73 16.69 -1.10 -4.25
C VAL A 73 17.89 -0.35 -4.84
N LEU A 74 17.67 0.66 -5.67
CA LEU A 74 18.74 1.47 -6.27
C LEU A 74 19.59 2.17 -5.19
N ALA A 75 18.94 2.78 -4.20
CA ALA A 75 19.61 3.44 -3.09
C ALA A 75 20.40 2.44 -2.23
N SER A 76 19.85 1.23 -2.02
CA SER A 76 20.54 0.17 -1.28
C SER A 76 21.81 -0.33 -1.99
N LEU A 77 21.82 -0.31 -3.33
CA LEU A 77 22.98 -0.68 -4.14
C LEU A 77 23.99 0.47 -4.25
N ALA A 78 23.52 1.72 -4.33
CA ALA A 78 24.37 2.90 -4.47
C ALA A 78 25.04 3.33 -3.14
N PHE A 79 24.34 3.19 -2.01
CA PHE A 79 24.80 3.61 -0.69
C PHE A 79 24.58 2.50 0.35
N PRO A 80 25.27 1.35 0.24
CA PRO A 80 25.06 0.19 1.10
C PRO A 80 25.39 0.45 2.57
N GLU A 81 26.20 1.46 2.86
CA GLU A 81 26.61 1.88 4.20
C GLU A 81 25.52 2.63 4.99
N ASN A 82 24.56 3.24 4.30
CA ASN A 82 23.43 3.94 4.92
C ASN A 82 22.18 3.06 5.07
N VAL A 83 22.26 1.78 4.71
CA VAL A 83 21.14 0.85 4.84
C VAL A 83 21.15 0.26 6.24
N SER A 84 20.06 0.48 6.98
CA SER A 84 19.79 -0.18 8.25
C SER A 84 18.47 -0.92 8.13
N ALA A 85 18.45 -2.19 8.51
CA ALA A 85 17.24 -2.98 8.61
C ALA A 85 17.09 -3.44 10.07
N ASP A 86 15.97 -3.09 10.69
CA ASP A 86 15.61 -3.62 12.00
C ASP A 86 14.74 -4.86 11.77
N PHE A 87 15.25 -6.03 12.17
CA PHE A 87 14.47 -7.27 12.15
C PHE A 87 14.38 -7.82 13.56
N MET A 88 13.18 -7.72 14.16
CA MET A 88 12.86 -8.18 15.52
C MET A 88 13.79 -7.61 16.61
N GLY A 89 14.13 -6.32 16.53
CA GLY A 89 14.98 -5.65 17.53
C GLY A 89 16.48 -5.90 17.34
N ASN A 90 16.87 -6.60 16.27
CA ASN A 90 18.26 -6.68 15.84
C ASN A 90 18.46 -5.69 14.70
N GLU A 91 19.17 -4.60 14.98
CA GLU A 91 19.63 -3.66 13.96
C GLU A 91 20.77 -4.31 13.15
N ILE A 92 20.45 -4.76 11.95
CA ILE A 92 21.45 -5.17 10.97
C ILE A 92 21.81 -3.92 10.18
N LYS A 93 23.08 -3.50 10.26
CA LYS A 93 23.59 -2.27 9.62
C LYS A 93 24.54 -2.59 8.47
N GLY A 94 24.57 -1.68 7.49
CA GLY A 94 25.52 -1.69 6.39
C GLY A 94 25.23 -2.77 5.35
N THR A 95 26.28 -3.25 4.67
CA THR A 95 26.18 -4.15 3.52
C THR A 95 25.43 -5.45 3.81
N GLN A 96 25.38 -5.89 5.07
CA GLN A 96 24.64 -7.08 5.47
C GLN A 96 23.11 -6.89 5.46
N ALA A 97 22.63 -5.66 5.60
CA ALA A 97 21.20 -5.32 5.54
C ALA A 97 20.66 -5.28 4.11
N VAL A 98 21.52 -4.96 3.13
CA VAL A 98 21.19 -4.84 1.70
C VAL A 98 20.41 -6.05 1.15
N PRO A 99 20.81 -7.32 1.34
CA PRO A 99 20.04 -8.46 0.83
C PRO A 99 18.64 -8.57 1.46
N TYR A 100 18.48 -8.23 2.73
CA TYR A 100 17.16 -8.23 3.39
C TYR A 100 16.27 -7.12 2.87
N THR A 101 16.82 -5.93 2.66
CA THR A 101 16.13 -4.78 2.07
C THR A 101 15.69 -5.08 0.64
N ILE A 102 16.54 -5.70 -0.18
CA ILE A 102 16.20 -6.13 -1.54
C ILE A 102 15.14 -7.24 -1.52
N ALA A 103 15.29 -8.25 -0.67
CA ALA A 103 14.30 -9.33 -0.55
C ALA A 103 12.92 -8.78 -0.13
N GLY A 104 12.90 -7.86 0.83
CA GLY A 104 11.69 -7.15 1.23
C GLY A 104 11.07 -6.36 0.08
N ALA A 105 11.87 -5.56 -0.63
CA ALA A 105 11.41 -4.80 -1.79
C ALA A 105 10.82 -5.70 -2.89
N VAL A 106 11.45 -6.84 -3.19
CA VAL A 106 10.94 -7.82 -4.17
C VAL A 106 9.62 -8.42 -3.72
N LEU A 107 9.48 -8.77 -2.43
CA LEU A 107 8.22 -9.27 -1.86
C LEU A 107 7.11 -8.22 -1.95
N PHE A 108 7.39 -6.97 -1.61
CA PHE A 108 6.43 -5.86 -1.73
C PHE A 108 6.06 -5.60 -3.18
N THR A 109 7.01 -5.60 -4.11
CA THR A 109 6.74 -5.48 -5.55
C THR A 109 5.86 -6.62 -6.05
N ALA A 110 6.14 -7.88 -5.67
CA ALA A 110 5.30 -9.02 -6.03
C ALA A 110 3.86 -8.88 -5.49
N LEU A 111 3.72 -8.41 -4.24
CA LEU A 111 2.44 -8.10 -3.63
C LEU A 111 1.69 -7.01 -4.40
N PHE A 112 2.36 -5.91 -4.75
CA PHE A 112 1.79 -4.81 -5.53
C PHE A 112 1.35 -5.26 -6.92
N VAL A 113 2.16 -6.06 -7.62
CA VAL A 113 1.81 -6.64 -8.92
C VAL A 113 0.60 -7.56 -8.80
N TYR A 114 0.54 -8.39 -7.75
CA TYR A 114 -0.61 -9.25 -7.47
C TYR A 114 -1.89 -8.42 -7.22
N MET A 115 -1.80 -7.38 -6.39
CA MET A 115 -2.91 -6.46 -6.12
C MET A 115 -3.36 -5.73 -7.39
N HIS A 116 -2.42 -5.24 -8.21
CA HIS A 116 -2.70 -4.58 -9.48
C HIS A 116 -3.45 -5.51 -10.44
N ARG A 117 -2.94 -6.73 -10.64
CA ARG A 117 -3.57 -7.73 -11.50
C ARG A 117 -4.95 -8.12 -10.99
N SER A 118 -5.11 -8.23 -9.68
CA SER A 118 -6.41 -8.55 -9.07
C SER A 118 -7.42 -7.39 -9.17
N LEU A 119 -6.96 -6.14 -9.14
CA LEU A 119 -7.77 -4.94 -9.39
C LEU A 119 -8.18 -4.79 -10.87
N TYR A 120 -7.41 -5.37 -11.78
CA TYR A 120 -7.71 -5.41 -13.23
C TYR A 120 -8.59 -6.58 -13.66
N SER A 121 -8.82 -7.56 -12.78
CA SER A 121 -9.73 -8.67 -13.06
C SER A 121 -11.12 -8.16 -13.43
N GLY A 122 -11.73 -8.72 -14.49
CA GLY A 122 -13.08 -8.37 -14.93
C GLY A 122 -14.14 -8.54 -13.82
N ILE A 123 -13.90 -9.43 -12.86
CA ILE A 123 -14.75 -9.63 -11.68
C ILE A 123 -14.72 -8.40 -10.75
N ALA A 124 -13.58 -7.72 -10.66
CA ALA A 124 -13.47 -6.50 -9.86
C ALA A 124 -14.15 -5.32 -10.56
N GLN A 125 -13.97 -5.18 -11.87
CA GLN A 125 -14.66 -4.15 -12.64
C GLN A 125 -16.18 -4.33 -12.60
N ALA A 126 -16.68 -5.57 -12.70
CA ALA A 126 -18.10 -5.87 -12.54
C ALA A 126 -18.62 -5.48 -11.15
N TYR A 127 -17.85 -5.73 -10.09
CA TYR A 127 -18.23 -5.33 -8.73
C TYR A 127 -18.30 -3.80 -8.54
N PHE A 128 -17.37 -3.05 -9.14
CA PHE A 128 -17.39 -1.59 -9.09
C PHE A 128 -18.50 -0.98 -9.96
N ASN A 129 -18.81 -1.56 -11.11
CA ASN A 129 -19.88 -1.09 -12.00
C ASN A 129 -21.28 -1.38 -11.42
N GLN A 130 -21.50 -2.57 -10.86
CA GLN A 130 -22.81 -2.98 -10.33
C GLN A 130 -23.25 -2.15 -9.11
N LYS A 131 -22.31 -1.51 -8.41
CA LYS A 131 -22.60 -0.66 -7.23
C LYS A 131 -22.69 0.83 -7.55
N SER A 132 -22.36 1.25 -8.77
CA SER A 132 -22.63 2.61 -9.27
C SER A 132 -24.05 2.78 -9.84
N GLU A 133 -24.79 1.69 -10.05
CA GLU A 133 -26.17 1.67 -10.57
C GLU A 133 -27.36 1.67 -9.56
N PRO A 134 -27.26 1.89 -8.23
CA PRO A 134 -28.48 1.77 -7.39
C PRO A 134 -29.49 2.92 -7.42
N ASP A 135 -29.23 4.13 -7.96
CA ASP A 135 -30.07 5.30 -7.64
C ASP A 135 -30.56 6.16 -8.82
N GLU A 136 -30.38 5.75 -10.09
CA GLU A 136 -30.87 6.57 -11.24
C GLU A 136 -32.26 6.19 -11.77
N VAL A 137 -32.93 5.16 -11.22
CA VAL A 137 -34.23 4.68 -11.75
C VAL A 137 -35.42 4.91 -10.80
N SER A 138 -35.27 5.71 -9.73
CA SER A 138 -36.37 5.99 -8.78
C SER A 138 -36.85 7.44 -8.75
N ASN A 139 -36.49 8.29 -9.73
CA ASN A 139 -37.02 9.65 -9.87
C ASN A 139 -37.28 10.03 -11.34
N ALA A 140 -37.93 9.14 -12.10
CA ALA A 140 -38.52 9.47 -13.39
C ALA A 140 -40.03 9.22 -13.33
#